data_AF-A0A371RFK2-F1
#
_entry.id   AF-A0A371RFK2-F1
#
_cell.length_a   1.000
_cell.length_b   1.000
_cell.length_c   1.000
_cell.angle_alpha   90.00
_cell.angle_beta   90.00
_cell.angle_gamma   90.00
#
_symmetry.space_group_name_H-M   'P 1'
#
loop_
_entity.id
_entity.type
_entity.pdbx_description
1 polymer ?
#
loop_
_entity_poly.entity_id
_entity_poly.type
_entity_poly.pdbx_seq_one_letter_code
_entity_poly.pdbx_strand_id
1 'polypeptide(L)' 'MAWPEAELIRKKAQEVMGHRLASPALTKTGLRLILQYVAAPILALLALIDLGLFLVFKYAFGQCYGVWCWF' A
#
# COMPACT_ATOMS: atom_id res chain seq x y z
N MET A 1 -7.01 22.55 23.34
CA MET A 1 -6.48 21.19 23.55
C MET A 1 -5.89 20.75 22.22
N ALA A 2 -4.63 21.10 21.98
CA ALA A 2 -3.97 20.91 20.69
C ALA A 2 -3.24 19.56 20.69
N TRP A 3 -3.57 18.70 19.72
CA TRP A 3 -3.05 17.35 19.59
C TRP A 3 -1.60 17.37 19.08
N PRO A 4 -0.66 16.61 19.70
CA PRO A 4 0.77 16.58 19.34
C PRO A 4 1.08 15.84 18.02
N GLU A 5 0.10 15.21 17.38
CA GLU A 5 0.30 14.36 16.19
C GLU A 5 0.63 15.15 14.91
N ALA A 6 0.19 16.41 14.82
CA ALA A 6 0.46 17.27 13.67
C ALA A 6 1.93 17.74 13.58
N GLU A 7 2.65 17.76 14.72
CA GLU A 7 4.05 18.18 14.80
C GLU A 7 5.00 17.16 14.13
N LEU A 8 4.64 15.87 14.16
CA LEU A 8 5.46 14.78 13.60
C LEU A 8 5.50 14.74 12.06
N ILE A 9 4.49 15.31 11.39
CA ILE A 9 4.42 15.30 9.90
C ILE A 9 5.25 16.43 9.28
N ARG A 10 5.58 17.48 10.03
CA ARG A 10 6.54 18.51 9.61
C ARG A 10 7.93 18.14 10.09
N LYS A 11 8.59 17.19 9.39
CA LYS A 11 10.06 17.08 9.49
C LYS A 11 10.65 18.40 8.98
N LYS A 12 10.91 19.34 9.89
CA LYS A 12 11.61 20.59 9.59
C LYS A 12 12.91 20.23 8.88
N ALA A 13 13.26 21.01 7.86
CA ALA A 13 14.57 20.91 7.22
C ALA A 13 15.61 21.14 8.32
N GLN A 14 16.15 20.05 8.86
CA GLN A 14 17.08 20.11 9.96
C GLN A 14 18.44 20.43 9.37
N GLU A 15 19.01 21.56 9.78
CA GLU A 15 20.38 21.90 9.42
C GLU A 15 21.31 20.91 10.12
N VAL A 16 22.11 20.21 9.33
CA VAL A 16 23.15 19.32 9.84
C VAL A 16 24.47 20.05 9.62
N MET A 17 25.17 20.37 10.71
CA MET A 17 26.43 21.13 10.67
C MET A 17 26.31 22.48 9.91
N GLY A 18 25.18 23.18 10.07
CA GLY A 18 24.92 24.47 9.41
C GLY A 18 24.63 24.36 7.90
N HIS A 19 24.45 23.14 7.37
CA HIS A 19 24.09 22.90 5.97
C HIS A 19 22.65 22.44 5.87
N ARG A 20 21.87 23.11 5.00
CA ARG A 20 20.50 22.71 4.68
C ARG A 20 20.51 21.63 3.61
N LEU A 21 20.28 20.38 4.02
CA LEU A 21 20.15 19.27 3.09
C LEU A 21 18.83 19.36 2.32
N ALA A 22 18.88 18.99 1.03
CA ALA A 22 17.66 18.85 0.23
C ALA A 22 16.77 17.74 0.81
N SER A 23 15.45 17.93 0.74
CA SER A 23 14.50 16.91 1.19
C SER A 23 14.68 15.60 0.42
N PRO A 24 14.51 14.44 1.07
CA PRO A 24 14.62 13.16 0.39
C PRO A 24 13.53 13.03 -0.67
N ALA A 25 13.92 12.90 -1.93
CA ALA A 25 13.02 12.66 -3.04
C ALA A 25 12.70 11.17 -3.16
N LEU A 26 11.50 10.85 -3.66
CA LEU A 26 11.14 9.47 -3.96
C LEU A 26 12.01 8.96 -5.11
N THR A 27 12.83 7.95 -4.84
CA THR A 27 13.69 7.33 -5.85
C THR A 27 12.96 6.18 -6.55
N LYS A 28 13.38 5.82 -7.76
CA LYS A 28 12.88 4.62 -8.47
C LYS A 28 13.04 3.36 -7.61
N THR A 29 14.11 3.27 -6.82
CA THR A 29 14.32 2.17 -5.88
C THR A 29 13.34 2.21 -4.72
N GLY A 30 13.08 3.39 -4.15
CA GLY A 30 12.04 3.55 -3.13
C GLY A 30 10.66 3.13 -3.63
N LEU A 31 10.29 3.51 -4.86
CA LEU A 31 9.04 3.08 -5.48
C LEU A 31 8.97 1.56 -5.66
N ARG A 32 10.07 0.92 -6.12
CA ARG A 32 10.15 -0.55 -6.25
C ARG A 32 9.96 -1.25 -4.89
N LEU A 33 10.57 -0.72 -3.84
CA LEU A 33 10.42 -1.28 -2.49
C LEU A 33 8.98 -1.17 -1.99
N ILE A 34 8.32 -0.03 -2.20
CA ILE A 34 6.90 0.15 -1.86
C ILE A 34 6.04 -0.85 -2.63
N LEU A 35 6.27 -1.00 -3.93
CA LEU A 35 5.52 -1.95 -4.74
C LEU A 35 5.71 -3.39 -4.25
N GLN A 36 6.95 -3.80 -3.98
CA GLN A 36 7.29 -5.16 -3.58
C GLN A 36 6.80 -5.52 -2.18
N TYR A 37 6.93 -4.61 -1.21
CA TYR A 37 6.71 -4.91 0.20
C TYR A 37 5.38 -4.38 0.74
N VAL A 38 4.70 -3.51 0.01
CA VAL A 38 3.39 -2.97 0.43
C VAL A 38 2.31 -3.34 -0.58
N ALA A 39 2.48 -2.96 -1.85
CA ALA A 39 1.43 -3.21 -2.84
C ALA A 39 1.25 -4.71 -3.12
N ALA A 40 2.35 -5.44 -3.34
CA ALA A 40 2.29 -6.87 -3.64
C ALA A 40 1.59 -7.71 -2.56
N PRO A 41 1.89 -7.59 -1.24
CA PRO A 41 1.17 -8.36 -0.23
C PRO A 41 -0.30 -7.95 -0.12
N ILE A 42 -0.63 -6.66 -0.27
CA ILE A 42 -2.02 -6.21 -0.29
C ILE A 42 -2.77 -6.86 -1.46
N LEU A 43 -2.20 -6.80 -2.67
CA LEU A 43 -2.80 -7.41 -3.86
C LEU A 43 -2.93 -8.92 -3.72
N ALA A 44 -1.93 -9.60 -3.13
CA ALA A 44 -2.00 -11.03 -2.88
C ALA A 44 -3.16 -11.38 -1.92
N LEU A 45 -3.31 -10.63 -0.82
CA LEU A 45 -4.42 -10.82 0.12
C LEU A 45 -5.78 -10.58 -0.55
N LEU A 46 -5.92 -9.50 -1.33
CA LEU A 46 -7.14 -9.22 -2.08
C LEU A 46 -7.46 -10.34 -3.08
N ALA A 47 -6.45 -10.86 -3.80
CA ALA A 47 -6.64 -11.95 -4.75
C ALA A 47 -7.07 -13.25 -4.06
N LEU A 48 -6.58 -13.53 -2.86
CA LEU A 48 -7.01 -14.68 -2.05
C LEU A 48 -8.45 -14.53 -1.57
N ILE A 49 -8.85 -13.32 -1.16
CA ILE A 49 -10.24 -13.03 -0.78
C ILE A 49 -11.16 -13.19 -1.99
N ASP A 50 -10.79 -12.62 -3.14
CA ASP A 50 -11.55 -12.75 -4.39
C ASP A 50 -11.68 -14.22 -4.81
N LEU A 51 -10.61 -15.01 -4.69
CA LEU A 51 -10.65 -16.46 -4.94
C LEU A 51 -11.62 -17.17 -4.00
N GLY A 52 -11.58 -16.86 -2.70
CA GLY A 52 -12.51 -17.42 -1.73
C GLY A 52 -13.97 -17.10 -2.08
N LEU A 53 -14.25 -15.85 -2.43
CA LEU A 53 -15.58 -15.43 -2.89
C LEU A 53 -15.98 -16.14 -4.18
N PHE A 54 -15.10 -16.21 -5.18
CA PHE A 54 -15.35 -16.93 -6.41
C PHE A 54 -15.76 -18.39 -6.16
N LEU A 55 -15.05 -19.10 -5.28
CA LEU A 55 -15.40 -20.48 -4.92
C LEU A 55 -16.77 -20.55 -4.24
N VAL A 56 -17.05 -19.66 -3.29
CA VAL A 56 -18.36 -19.61 -2.61
C VAL A 56 -19.48 -19.36 -3.62
N PHE A 57 -19.37 -18.36 -4.49
CA PHE A 57 -20.39 -18.04 -5.48
C PHE A 57 -20.56 -19.15 -6.53
N LYS A 58 -19.46 -19.76 -6.97
CA LYS A 58 -19.49 -20.85 -7.95
C LYS A 58 -20.19 -22.09 -7.39
N TYR A 59 -19.85 -22.51 -6.17
CA TYR A 59 -20.37 -23.76 -5.61
C TYR A 59 -21.69 -23.62 -4.86
N ALA A 60 -21.97 -22.46 -4.24
CA ALA A 60 -23.22 -22.25 -3.49
C ALA A 60 -24.33 -21.62 -4.36
N PHE A 61 -23.98 -20.70 -5.26
CA PHE A 61 -24.96 -19.90 -6.00
C PHE A 61 -24.98 -20.19 -7.51
N GLY A 62 -24.03 -20.99 -8.02
CA GLY A 62 -23.90 -21.27 -9.45
C GLY A 62 -23.58 -20.02 -10.28
N GLN A 63 -23.10 -18.96 -9.64
CA GLN A 63 -22.83 -17.66 -10.26
C GLN A 63 -21.32 -17.40 -10.29
N CYS A 64 -20.89 -16.67 -11.32
CA CYS A 64 -19.51 -16.31 -11.52
C CYS A 64 -19.30 -14.89 -10.96
N TYR A 65 -18.36 -14.74 -10.02
CA TYR A 65 -18.15 -13.49 -9.30
C TYR A 65 -16.64 -13.22 -9.12
N GLY A 66 -16.23 -11.96 -9.27
CA GLY A 66 -14.85 -11.52 -9.06
C GLY A 66 -13.98 -11.53 -10.31
N VAL A 67 -12.69 -11.25 -10.11
CA VAL A 67 -11.67 -11.20 -11.18
C VAL A 67 -11.38 -12.61 -11.71
N TRP A 68 -11.45 -13.62 -10.84
CA TRP A 68 -11.29 -15.03 -11.22
C TRP A 68 -12.37 -15.54 -12.19
N CYS A 69 -13.43 -14.77 -12.43
CA CYS A 69 -14.46 -15.10 -13.41
C CYS A 69 -13.99 -14.97 -14.88
N TRP A 70 -12.88 -14.27 -15.13
CA TRP A 70 -12.32 -14.12 -16.48
C TRP A 70 -11.52 -15.34 -16.97
N PHE A 71 -11.27 -16.33 -16.11
CA PHE A 71 -10.52 -17.57 -16.41
C PHE A 71 -11.42 -18.80 -16.26
#